data_AF-K4EJE6-F1
#
_entry.id   AF-K4EJE6-F1
#
_cell.length_a   1.000
_cell.length_b   1.000
_cell.length_c   1.000
_cell.angle_alpha   90.00
_cell.angle_beta   90.00
_cell.angle_gamma   90.00
#
_symmetry.space_group_name_H-M   'P 1'
#
loop_
_entity.id
_entity.type
_entity.pdbx_description
1 polymer ?
#
loop_
_entity_poly.entity_id
_entity_poly.type
_entity_poly.pdbx_seq_one_letter_code
_entity_poly.pdbx_strand_id
1 'polypeptide(L)'
;FMDMECFMILNPSQQLAIAVLSLTLGTFTVLENLLVLCVILHSRSLRCRPSYHFIGSLAVADLLGSVIFVYSFVDFHVFHRKDSPNVFLFKLGGVTASFTASVGSLFLTAIDRYISIHRPLAYKRIVTRPKAVVAFCLMWTIAIVIAVLPLLGWNC
;
A
#
# COMPACT_ATOMS: atom_id res chain seq x y z
N PHE A 1 14.06 1.43 25.13
CA PHE A 1 12.75 1.69 24.52
C PHE A 1 12.34 3.09 24.92
N MET A 2 12.38 4.06 24.00
CA MET A 2 11.86 5.41 24.26
C MET A 2 10.36 5.34 24.54
N ASP A 3 9.88 6.13 25.49
CA ASP A 3 8.44 6.29 25.70
C ASP A 3 7.78 6.78 24.42
N MET A 4 6.77 6.04 23.92
CA MET A 4 6.00 6.42 22.74
C MET A 4 5.31 7.79 22.93
N GLU A 5 5.09 8.20 24.17
CA GLU A 5 4.55 9.52 24.53
C GLU A 5 5.46 10.68 24.07
N CYS A 6 6.79 10.47 23.95
CA CYS A 6 7.71 11.49 23.43
C CYS A 6 7.49 11.80 21.94
N PHE A 7 6.85 10.89 21.20
CA PHE A 7 6.46 11.13 19.80
C PHE A 7 5.06 11.74 19.67
N MET A 8 4.26 11.77 20.76
CA MET A 8 2.95 12.43 20.80
C MET A 8 3.09 13.91 21.17
N ILE A 9 3.55 14.72 20.23
CA ILE A 9 3.75 16.18 20.42
C ILE A 9 2.46 17.00 20.12
N LEU A 10 1.34 16.33 19.86
CA LEU A 10 0.14 16.96 19.30
C LEU A 10 -0.79 17.52 20.39
N ASN A 11 -1.22 18.77 20.20
CA ASN A 11 -2.27 19.40 21.01
C ASN A 11 -3.64 18.74 20.76
N PRO A 12 -4.61 18.81 21.71
CA PRO A 12 -5.93 18.20 21.55
C PRO A 12 -6.69 18.63 20.28
N SER A 13 -6.56 19.90 19.88
CA SER A 13 -7.16 20.41 18.64
C SER A 13 -6.51 19.82 17.38
N GLN A 14 -5.19 19.60 17.40
CA GLN A 14 -4.45 18.96 16.30
C GLN A 14 -4.76 17.47 16.21
N GLN A 15 -4.88 16.78 17.35
CA GLN A 15 -5.29 15.38 17.41
C GLN A 15 -6.67 15.19 16.78
N LEU A 16 -7.63 16.05 17.13
CA LEU A 16 -8.97 16.01 16.55
C LEU A 16 -8.94 16.26 15.03
N ALA A 17 -8.18 17.28 14.58
CA ALA A 17 -8.07 17.58 13.16
C ALA A 17 -7.45 16.42 12.36
N ILE A 18 -6.34 15.86 12.85
CA ILE A 18 -5.67 14.70 12.24
C ILE A 18 -6.60 13.49 12.25
N ALA A 19 -7.39 13.29 13.31
CA ALA A 19 -8.35 12.19 13.39
C ALA A 19 -9.45 12.31 12.33
N VAL A 20 -10.08 13.48 12.22
CA VAL A 20 -11.12 13.73 11.23
C VAL A 20 -10.56 13.57 9.82
N LEU A 21 -9.38 14.12 9.52
CA LEU A 21 -8.74 13.98 8.22
C LEU A 21 -8.40 12.51 7.91
N SER A 22 -7.80 11.78 8.85
CA SER A 22 -7.39 10.40 8.66
C SER A 22 -8.57 9.46 8.43
N LEU A 23 -9.66 9.64 9.19
CA LEU A 23 -10.88 8.85 9.02
C LEU A 23 -11.60 9.17 7.71
N THR A 24 -11.74 10.44 7.36
CA THR A 24 -12.43 10.84 6.12
C THR A 24 -11.65 10.45 4.87
N LEU A 25 -10.34 10.78 4.81
CA LEU A 25 -9.50 10.39 3.68
C LEU A 25 -9.34 8.88 3.61
N GLY A 26 -9.09 8.22 4.74
CA GLY A 26 -8.92 6.77 4.78
C GLY A 26 -10.16 6.01 4.30
N THR A 27 -11.36 6.39 4.75
CA THR A 27 -12.60 5.77 4.28
C THR A 27 -12.84 6.02 2.79
N PHE A 28 -12.58 7.23 2.31
CA PHE A 28 -12.71 7.55 0.89
C PHE A 28 -11.72 6.73 0.03
N THR A 29 -10.46 6.64 0.44
CA THR A 29 -9.43 5.84 -0.23
C THR A 29 -9.82 4.36 -0.28
N VAL A 30 -10.39 3.79 0.79
CA VAL A 30 -10.89 2.41 0.78
C VAL A 30 -12.00 2.23 -0.25
N LEU A 31 -12.99 3.13 -0.27
CA LEU A 31 -14.12 3.05 -1.19
C LEU A 31 -13.69 3.17 -2.65
N GLU A 32 -12.80 4.11 -2.97
CA GLU A 32 -12.27 4.30 -4.33
C GLU A 32 -11.49 3.08 -4.82
N ASN A 33 -10.56 2.58 -4.00
CA ASN A 33 -9.75 1.42 -4.38
C ASN A 33 -10.58 0.13 -4.47
N LEU A 34 -11.59 -0.02 -3.62
CA LEU A 34 -12.55 -1.12 -3.71
C LEU A 34 -13.35 -1.04 -5.01
N LEU A 35 -13.82 0.16 -5.39
CA LEU A 35 -14.52 0.38 -6.65
C LEU A 35 -13.63 0.03 -7.86
N VAL A 36 -12.36 0.48 -7.86
CA VAL A 36 -11.38 0.14 -8.90
C VAL A 36 -11.22 -1.37 -9.02
N LEU A 37 -11.06 -2.09 -7.91
CA LEU A 37 -10.97 -3.55 -7.90
C LEU A 37 -12.25 -4.20 -8.43
N CYS A 38 -13.42 -3.75 -8.00
CA CYS A 38 -14.71 -4.24 -8.50
C CYS A 38 -14.83 -4.09 -10.01
N VAL A 39 -14.47 -2.93 -10.57
CA VAL A 39 -14.50 -2.68 -12.02
C VAL A 39 -13.54 -3.61 -12.79
N ILE A 40 -12.32 -3.81 -12.28
CA ILE A 40 -11.33 -4.70 -12.89
C ILE A 40 -11.80 -6.16 -12.84
N LEU A 41 -12.37 -6.60 -11.72
CA LEU A 41 -12.86 -7.96 -11.55
C LEU A 41 -14.11 -8.22 -12.41
N HIS A 42 -15.02 -7.26 -12.49
CA HIS A 42 -16.24 -7.38 -13.29
C HIS A 42 -15.94 -7.42 -14.80
N SER A 43 -14.98 -6.61 -15.28
CA SER A 43 -14.68 -6.54 -16.71
C SER A 43 -13.63 -7.56 -17.16
N ARG A 44 -14.07 -8.60 -17.87
CA ARG A 44 -13.19 -9.61 -18.48
C ARG A 44 -12.24 -8.99 -19.52
N SER A 45 -12.68 -7.93 -20.22
CA SER A 45 -11.87 -7.18 -21.19
C SER A 45 -10.64 -6.52 -20.54
N LEU A 46 -10.81 -5.96 -19.33
CA LEU A 46 -9.72 -5.31 -18.60
C LEU A 46 -8.75 -6.35 -18.02
N ARG A 47 -9.25 -7.45 -17.46
CA ARG A 47 -8.41 -8.54 -16.91
C ARG A 47 -7.46 -9.19 -17.92
N CYS A 48 -7.83 -9.20 -19.21
CA CYS A 48 -6.99 -9.75 -20.27
C CYS A 48 -5.79 -8.84 -20.61
N ARG A 49 -5.83 -7.55 -20.25
CA ARG A 49 -4.76 -6.60 -20.56
C ARG A 49 -3.74 -6.54 -19.41
N PRO A 50 -2.44 -6.71 -19.68
CA PRO A 50 -1.41 -6.73 -18.64
C PRO A 50 -1.32 -5.42 -17.84
N SER A 51 -1.59 -4.26 -18.46
CA SER A 51 -1.53 -2.97 -17.78
C SER A 51 -2.51 -2.83 -16.61
N TYR A 52 -3.67 -3.51 -16.65
CA TYR A 52 -4.65 -3.47 -15.55
C TYR A 52 -4.24 -4.33 -14.36
N HIS A 53 -3.25 -5.21 -14.51
CA HIS A 53 -2.70 -5.96 -13.37
C HIS A 53 -1.86 -5.03 -12.48
N PHE A 54 -1.16 -4.04 -13.06
CA PHE A 54 -0.46 -3.02 -12.29
C PHE A 54 -1.43 -2.08 -11.56
N ILE A 55 -2.53 -1.69 -12.21
CA ILE A 55 -3.57 -0.87 -11.57
C ILE A 55 -4.27 -1.66 -10.45
N GLY A 56 -4.56 -2.95 -10.68
CA GLY A 56 -5.11 -3.81 -9.64
C GLY A 56 -4.15 -3.98 -8.45
N SER A 57 -2.84 -4.13 -8.72
CA SER A 57 -1.80 -4.15 -7.68
C SER A 57 -1.81 -2.90 -6.82
N LEU A 58 -1.81 -1.73 -7.48
CA LEU A 58 -1.85 -0.44 -6.83
C LEU A 58 -3.09 -0.33 -5.93
N ALA A 59 -4.26 -0.70 -6.46
CA ALA A 59 -5.50 -0.65 -5.70
C ALA A 59 -5.52 -1.61 -4.49
N VAL A 60 -4.92 -2.81 -4.60
CA VAL A 60 -4.76 -3.71 -3.45
C VAL A 60 -3.80 -3.11 -2.41
N ALA A 61 -2.67 -2.54 -2.84
CA ALA A 61 -1.69 -1.93 -1.94
C ALA A 61 -2.28 -0.75 -1.16
N ASP A 62 -2.98 0.14 -1.85
CA ASP A 62 -3.62 1.31 -1.27
C ASP A 62 -4.80 0.92 -0.35
N LEU A 63 -5.57 -0.11 -0.70
CA LEU A 63 -6.64 -0.63 0.16
C LEU A 63 -6.10 -1.27 1.44
N LEU A 64 -5.07 -2.11 1.35
CA LEU A 64 -4.43 -2.69 2.54
C LEU A 64 -3.79 -1.60 3.40
N GLY A 65 -3.11 -0.62 2.79
CA GLY A 65 -2.46 0.47 3.49
C GLY A 65 -3.46 1.35 4.24
N SER A 66 -4.54 1.74 3.56
CA SER A 66 -5.61 2.56 4.16
C SER A 66 -6.35 1.82 5.27
N VAL A 67 -6.65 0.53 5.12
CA VAL A 67 -7.28 -0.27 6.18
C VAL A 67 -6.37 -0.40 7.40
N ILE A 68 -5.09 -0.74 7.21
CA ILE A 68 -4.12 -0.87 8.31
C ILE A 68 -3.93 0.49 9.00
N PHE A 69 -3.83 1.57 8.23
CA PHE A 69 -3.67 2.92 8.73
C PHE A 69 -4.89 3.36 9.56
N VAL A 70 -6.11 3.25 9.01
CA VAL A 70 -7.36 3.63 9.71
C VAL A 70 -7.53 2.79 10.98
N TYR A 71 -7.30 1.47 10.90
CA TYR A 71 -7.37 0.58 12.07
C TYR A 71 -6.38 1.00 13.16
N SER A 72 -5.10 1.16 12.79
CA SER A 72 -4.05 1.54 13.74
C SER A 72 -4.32 2.92 14.34
N PHE A 73 -4.85 3.84 13.54
CA PHE A 73 -5.19 5.18 13.96
C PHE A 73 -6.31 5.19 14.99
N VAL A 74 -7.40 4.46 14.74
CA VAL A 74 -8.54 4.32 15.65
C VAL A 74 -8.11 3.60 16.94
N ASP A 75 -7.34 2.52 16.83
CA ASP A 75 -6.86 1.75 17.98
C ASP A 75 -5.98 2.59 18.92
N PHE A 76 -5.14 3.46 18.34
CA PHE A 76 -4.27 4.35 19.10
C PHE A 76 -5.01 5.58 19.67
N HIS A 77 -5.74 6.33 18.85
CA HIS A 77 -6.32 7.63 19.26
C HIS A 77 -7.69 7.53 19.93
N VAL A 78 -8.50 6.51 19.60
CA VAL A 78 -9.84 6.36 20.17
C VAL A 78 -9.78 5.42 21.37
N PHE A 79 -9.18 4.24 21.18
CA PHE A 79 -9.14 3.21 22.22
C PHE A 79 -7.94 3.33 23.18
N HIS A 80 -7.01 4.28 22.94
CA HIS A 80 -5.85 4.55 23.80
C HIS A 80 -5.05 3.27 24.14
N ARG A 81 -4.99 2.31 23.19
CA ARG A 81 -4.25 1.06 23.41
C ARG A 81 -2.75 1.33 23.42
N LYS A 82 -2.10 0.86 24.48
CA LYS A 82 -0.64 0.81 24.56
C LYS A 82 -0.16 -0.46 23.87
N ASP A 83 0.35 -0.32 22.65
CA ASP A 83 0.88 -1.44 21.88
C ASP A 83 2.19 -1.95 22.48
N SER A 84 2.38 -3.28 22.46
CA SER A 84 3.71 -3.85 22.67
C SER A 84 4.63 -3.50 21.48
N PRO A 85 5.96 -3.47 21.66
CA PRO A 85 6.91 -3.18 20.58
C PRO A 85 6.68 -3.97 19.29
N ASN A 86 6.40 -5.27 19.42
CA ASN A 86 6.17 -6.13 18.26
C ASN A 86 4.85 -5.79 17.53
N VAL A 87 3.81 -5.41 18.26
CA VAL A 87 2.54 -4.98 17.67
C VAL A 87 2.69 -3.64 16.96
N PHE A 88 3.42 -2.70 17.56
CA PHE A 88 3.75 -1.42 16.92
C PHE A 88 4.55 -1.61 15.63
N LEU A 89 5.62 -2.41 15.68
CA LEU A 89 6.44 -2.72 14.51
C LEU A 89 5.65 -3.47 13.43
N PHE A 90 4.66 -4.29 13.81
CA PHE A 90 3.77 -4.94 12.87
C PHE A 90 2.82 -3.96 12.17
N LYS A 91 2.20 -3.05 12.92
CA LYS A 91 1.36 -1.97 12.36
C LYS A 91 2.18 -1.07 11.42
N LEU A 92 3.37 -0.66 11.86
CA LEU A 92 4.30 0.14 11.07
C LEU A 92 4.74 -0.61 9.80
N GLY A 93 5.16 -1.87 9.94
CA GLY A 93 5.55 -2.73 8.82
C GLY A 93 4.42 -2.89 7.81
N GLY A 94 3.17 -3.05 8.25
CA GLY A 94 2.00 -3.07 7.36
C GLY A 94 1.89 -1.80 6.50
N VAL A 95 1.99 -0.63 7.14
CA VAL A 95 1.95 0.66 6.42
C VAL A 95 3.15 0.81 5.47
N THR A 96 4.35 0.46 5.92
CA THR A 96 5.57 0.51 5.10
C THR A 96 5.49 -0.43 3.90
N ALA A 97 4.99 -1.65 4.08
CA ALA A 97 4.81 -2.62 3.01
C ALA A 97 3.83 -2.09 1.96
N SER A 98 2.68 -1.57 2.39
CA SER A 98 1.68 -0.99 1.50
C SER A 98 2.20 0.20 0.71
N PHE A 99 2.89 1.13 1.37
CA PHE A 99 3.47 2.30 0.68
C PHE A 99 4.56 1.88 -0.31
N THR A 100 5.45 0.96 0.08
CA THR A 100 6.49 0.41 -0.79
C THR A 100 5.88 -0.31 -1.99
N ALA A 101 4.82 -1.10 -1.79
CA ALA A 101 4.11 -1.79 -2.85
C ALA A 101 3.36 -0.83 -3.79
N SER A 102 2.80 0.26 -3.27
CA SER A 102 2.15 1.31 -4.04
C SER A 102 3.16 2.03 -4.96
N VAL A 103 4.28 2.49 -4.41
CA VAL A 103 5.38 3.10 -5.19
C VAL A 103 5.96 2.10 -6.20
N GLY A 104 6.15 0.84 -5.81
CA GLY A 104 6.61 -0.23 -6.71
C GLY A 104 5.62 -0.49 -7.86
N SER A 105 4.32 -0.42 -7.60
CA SER A 105 3.28 -0.55 -8.62
C SER A 105 3.27 0.63 -9.59
N LEU A 106 3.48 1.86 -9.09
CA LEU A 106 3.66 3.05 -9.93
C LEU A 106 4.91 2.94 -10.80
N PHE A 107 6.02 2.46 -10.23
CA PHE A 107 7.27 2.25 -10.97
C PHE A 107 7.09 1.22 -12.10
N LEU A 108 6.46 0.07 -11.82
CA LEU A 108 6.16 -0.94 -12.84
C LEU A 108 5.23 -0.39 -13.93
N THR A 109 4.24 0.43 -13.54
CA THR A 109 3.35 1.12 -14.49
C THR A 109 4.13 2.11 -15.37
N ALA A 110 5.09 2.84 -14.79
CA ALA A 110 5.97 3.74 -15.54
C ALA A 110 6.84 2.98 -16.53
N ILE A 111 7.40 1.82 -16.15
CA ILE A 111 8.14 0.93 -17.06
C ILE A 111 7.24 0.43 -18.19
N ASP A 112 6.02 -0.05 -17.88
CA ASP A 112 5.06 -0.52 -18.88
C ASP A 112 4.79 0.56 -19.94
N ARG A 113 4.46 1.78 -19.48
CA ARG A 113 4.20 2.93 -20.36
C ARG A 113 5.45 3.35 -21.15
N TYR A 114 6.62 3.35 -20.51
CA TYR A 114 7.88 3.66 -21.17
C TYR A 114 8.17 2.69 -22.32
N ILE A 115 8.02 1.38 -22.10
CA ILE A 115 8.23 0.37 -23.14
C ILE A 115 7.17 0.50 -24.26
N SER A 116 5.91 0.79 -23.91
CA SER A 116 4.84 0.99 -24.89
C SER A 116 5.14 2.15 -25.84
N ILE A 117 5.70 3.24 -25.33
CA ILE A 117 6.02 4.45 -26.13
C ILE A 117 7.33 4.25 -26.90
N HIS A 118 8.36 3.73 -26.25
CA HIS A 118 9.70 3.63 -26.83
C HIS A 118 9.84 2.47 -27.83
N ARG A 119 9.12 1.35 -27.62
CA ARG A 119 9.19 0.15 -28.48
C ARG A 119 7.80 -0.41 -28.82
N PRO A 120 6.96 0.32 -29.57
CA PRO A 120 5.57 -0.06 -29.83
C PRO A 120 5.42 -1.40 -30.56
N LEU A 121 6.28 -1.70 -31.53
CA LEU A 121 6.23 -2.95 -32.31
C LEU A 121 6.64 -4.18 -31.48
N ALA A 122 7.54 -3.99 -30.50
CA ALA A 122 8.02 -5.07 -29.64
C ALA A 122 7.24 -5.18 -28.32
N TYR A 123 6.41 -4.18 -27.97
CA TYR A 123 5.70 -4.08 -26.70
C TYR A 123 4.92 -5.36 -26.36
N LYS A 124 4.10 -5.86 -27.29
CA LYS A 124 3.29 -7.08 -27.11
C LYS A 124 4.13 -8.35 -26.85
N ARG A 125 5.39 -8.36 -27.26
CA ARG A 125 6.34 -9.45 -27.02
C ARG A 125 7.09 -9.28 -25.70
N ILE A 126 7.42 -8.04 -25.34
CA ILE A 126 8.18 -7.70 -24.13
C ILE A 126 7.28 -7.82 -22.90
N VAL A 127 6.14 -7.12 -22.90
CA VAL A 127 5.17 -7.10 -21.81
C VAL A 127 4.08 -8.13 -22.10
N THR A 128 4.14 -9.23 -21.34
CA THR A 128 3.15 -10.31 -21.41
C THR A 128 2.53 -10.52 -20.03
N ARG A 129 1.30 -11.06 -20.01
CA ARG A 129 0.59 -11.37 -18.76
C ARG A 129 1.45 -12.15 -17.74
N PRO A 130 2.09 -13.29 -18.07
CA PRO A 130 2.87 -14.04 -17.09
C PRO A 130 4.06 -13.23 -16.55
N LYS A 131 4.75 -12.46 -17.38
CA LYS A 131 5.85 -11.60 -16.93
C LYS A 131 5.38 -10.48 -16.00
N ALA A 132 4.23 -9.88 -16.29
CA ALA A 132 3.62 -8.86 -15.42
C ALA A 132 3.26 -9.46 -14.05
N VAL A 133 2.67 -10.66 -14.02
CA VAL A 133 2.34 -11.37 -12.77
C VAL A 133 3.61 -11.70 -11.97
N VAL A 134 4.68 -12.20 -12.62
CA VAL A 134 5.95 -12.49 -11.94
C VAL A 134 6.58 -11.22 -11.37
N ALA A 135 6.65 -10.14 -12.16
CA ALA A 135 7.19 -8.86 -11.70
C ALA A 135 6.40 -8.30 -10.50
N PHE A 136 5.07 -8.44 -10.53
CA PHE A 136 4.19 -8.11 -9.43
C PHE A 136 4.50 -8.94 -8.18
N CYS A 137 4.54 -10.27 -8.28
CA CYS A 137 4.81 -11.15 -7.14
C CYS A 137 6.18 -10.84 -6.50
N LEU A 138 7.20 -10.60 -7.33
CA LEU A 138 8.53 -10.23 -6.85
C LEU A 138 8.52 -8.89 -6.13
N MET A 139 7.87 -7.88 -6.69
CA MET A 139 7.76 -6.55 -6.08
C MET A 139 7.08 -6.61 -4.72
N TRP A 140 5.95 -7.33 -4.61
CA TRP A 140 5.26 -7.54 -3.32
C TRP A 140 6.14 -8.27 -2.31
N THR A 141 6.84 -9.31 -2.75
CA THR A 141 7.75 -10.06 -1.88
C THR A 141 8.85 -9.15 -1.33
N ILE A 142 9.45 -8.32 -2.19
CA ILE A 142 10.48 -7.34 -1.78
C ILE A 142 9.90 -6.33 -0.79
N ALA A 143 8.72 -5.79 -1.05
CA ALA A 143 8.06 -4.82 -0.16
C ALA A 143 7.79 -5.41 1.24
N ILE A 144 7.28 -6.64 1.30
CA ILE A 144 7.02 -7.34 2.56
C ILE A 144 8.33 -7.65 3.30
N VAL A 145 9.34 -8.16 2.60
CA VAL A 145 10.63 -8.47 3.22
C VAL A 145 11.21 -7.22 3.87
N ILE A 146 11.26 -6.10 3.14
CA ILE A 146 11.78 -4.82 3.67
C ILE A 146 10.99 -4.39 4.91
N ALA A 147 9.66 -4.48 4.87
CA ALA A 147 8.79 -4.09 5.97
C ALA A 147 8.92 -4.97 7.23
N VAL A 148 9.32 -6.24 7.08
CA VAL A 148 9.45 -7.19 8.19
C VAL A 148 10.85 -7.17 8.82
N LEU A 149 11.86 -6.58 8.18
CA LEU A 149 13.23 -6.48 8.73
C LEU A 149 13.28 -5.89 10.16
N PRO A 150 12.54 -4.81 10.50
CA PRO A 150 12.54 -4.28 11.86
C PRO A 150 11.94 -5.24 12.90
N LEU A 151 10.97 -6.07 12.51
CA LEU A 151 10.39 -7.12 13.36
C LEU A 151 11.37 -8.26 13.62
N LEU A 152 12.26 -8.54 12.68
CA LEU A 152 13.27 -9.60 12.78
C LEU A 152 14.52 -9.20 13.58
N GLY A 153 14.53 -8.00 14.17
CA GLY A 153 15.62 -7.52 15.00
C GLY A 153 16.52 -6.48 14.34
N TRP A 154 16.16 -5.97 13.15
CA TRP A 154 16.79 -4.75 12.61
C TRP A 154 16.17 -3.50 13.23
N ASN A 155 16.18 -3.44 14.56
CA ASN A 155 15.68 -2.33 15.36
C ASN A 155 16.81 -1.85 16.30
N CYS A 156 17.77 -1.13 15.71
CA CYS A 156 18.87 -0.52 16.46
C CYS A 156 18.36 0.57 17.42
#